data_AF-A0A3P1C8N4-F1
#
_entry.id   AF-A0A3P1C8N4-F1
#
_cell.length_a   1.000
_cell.length_b   1.000
_cell.length_c   1.000
_cell.angle_alpha   90.00
_cell.angle_beta   90.00
_cell.angle_gamma   90.00
#
_symmetry.space_group_name_H-M   'P 1'
#
loop_
_entity.id
_entity.type
_entity.pdbx_description
1 polymer ?
#
loop_
_entity_poly.entity_id
_entity_poly.type
_entity_poly.pdbx_seq_one_letter_code
_entity_poly.pdbx_strand_id
1 'polypeptide(L)'
;MLDELADEFGYMQAGMELKKARERTRLMISTRTAATCDYVEAVRSMTAINFVADAFNGKVDTVLTNVKHDNYGTLAQQIKDAYALVNHLGKPFKDARILPEYLQARLEELHWATVAHELKMKEREWTCYI
;
A
#
# COMPACT_ATOMS: atom_id res chain seq x y z
N MET A 1 2.00 -34.70 1.16
CA MET A 1 3.44 -34.57 1.45
C MET A 1 4.16 -33.55 0.57
N LEU A 2 4.22 -33.71 -0.77
CA LEU A 2 4.83 -32.67 -1.62
C LEU A 2 3.94 -31.44 -1.80
N ASP A 3 2.62 -31.63 -1.89
CA ASP A 3 1.66 -30.53 -2.02
C ASP A 3 1.60 -29.68 -0.74
N GLU A 4 1.53 -30.32 0.44
CA GLU A 4 1.59 -29.64 1.74
C GLU A 4 2.87 -28.81 1.91
N LEU A 5 4.02 -29.34 1.46
CA LEU A 5 5.28 -28.61 1.48
C LEU A 5 5.23 -27.39 0.54
N ALA A 6 4.70 -27.55 -0.67
CA ALA A 6 4.56 -26.45 -1.62
C ALA A 6 3.64 -25.34 -1.07
N ASP A 7 2.55 -25.71 -0.40
CA ASP A 7 1.63 -24.78 0.25
C ASP A 7 2.33 -24.02 1.38
N GLU A 8 3.04 -24.69 2.29
CA GLU A 8 3.85 -24.08 3.36
C GLU A 8 4.86 -23.06 2.83
N PHE A 9 5.60 -23.41 1.77
CA PHE A 9 6.53 -22.49 1.12
C PHE A 9 5.82 -21.30 0.48
N GLY A 10 4.66 -21.50 -0.14
CA GLY A 10 3.82 -20.44 -0.70
C GLY A 10 3.35 -19.44 0.36
N TYR A 11 2.89 -19.93 1.52
CA TYR A 11 2.51 -19.10 2.68
C TYR A 11 3.68 -18.25 3.17
N MET A 12 4.85 -18.87 3.34
CA MET A 12 6.06 -18.19 3.82
C MET A 12 6.52 -17.11 2.83
N GLN A 13 6.48 -17.40 1.53
CA GLN A 13 6.87 -16.46 0.48
C GLN A 13 5.93 -15.25 0.43
N ALA A 14 4.62 -15.45 0.43
CA ALA A 14 3.65 -14.35 0.42
C ALA A 14 3.78 -13.45 1.67
N GLY A 15 3.99 -14.05 2.84
CA GLY A 15 4.25 -13.30 4.07
C GLY A 15 5.54 -12.47 4.01
N MET A 16 6.61 -13.03 3.44
CA MET A 16 7.89 -12.33 3.24
C MET A 16 7.76 -11.16 2.27
N GLU A 17 7.09 -11.35 1.14
CA GLU A 17 6.89 -10.30 0.14
C GLU A 17 5.96 -9.18 0.64
N LEU A 18 4.91 -9.51 1.40
CA LEU A 18 4.10 -8.50 2.09
C LEU A 18 4.95 -7.68 3.06
N LYS A 19 5.83 -8.32 3.84
CA LYS A 19 6.74 -7.61 4.75
C LYS A 19 7.66 -6.66 3.99
N LYS A 20 8.27 -7.11 2.88
CA LYS A 20 9.12 -6.27 2.02
C LYS A 20 8.35 -5.08 1.44
N ALA A 21 7.13 -5.30 0.96
CA ALA A 21 6.29 -4.24 0.42
C ALA A 21 5.99 -3.17 1.49
N ARG A 22 5.67 -3.58 2.72
CA ARG A 22 5.46 -2.67 3.86
C ARG A 22 6.73 -1.96 4.30
N GLU A 23 7.88 -2.61 4.24
CA GLU A 23 9.17 -1.97 4.53
C GLU A 23 9.53 -0.93 3.47
N ARG A 24 9.28 -1.21 2.18
CA ARG A 24 9.46 -0.26 1.09
C ARG A 24 8.63 1.01 1.30
N THR A 25 7.35 0.88 1.64
CA THR A 25 6.47 2.06 1.85
C THR A 25 6.92 2.87 3.07
N ARG A 26 7.30 2.21 4.18
CA ARG A 26 7.89 2.87 5.36
C ARG A 26 9.19 3.60 5.03
N LEU A 27 10.07 2.97 4.25
CA LEU A 27 11.33 3.56 3.84
C LEU A 27 11.07 4.85 3.06
N MET A 28 10.20 4.82 2.06
CA MET A 28 9.89 6.00 1.23
C MET A 28 9.33 7.18 2.04
N ILE A 29 8.58 6.91 3.10
CA ILE A 29 8.13 7.96 4.04
C ILE A 29 9.33 8.51 4.83
N SER A 30 10.15 7.64 5.42
CA SER A 30 11.32 8.06 6.21
C SER A 30 12.39 8.80 5.40
N THR A 31 12.58 8.42 4.13
CA THR A 31 13.53 9.03 3.19
C THR A 31 12.92 10.19 2.42
N ARG A 32 11.65 10.53 2.67
CA ARG A 32 10.92 11.64 2.01
C ARG A 32 10.86 11.53 0.48
N THR A 33 10.79 10.30 -0.02
CA THR A 33 10.62 10.01 -1.45
C THR A 33 9.19 9.58 -1.78
N ALA A 34 8.24 9.82 -0.88
CA ALA A 34 6.82 9.53 -1.07
C ALA A 34 6.06 10.64 -1.81
N ALA A 35 6.46 11.91 -1.60
CA ALA A 35 5.79 13.08 -2.12
C ALA A 35 6.77 14.25 -2.33
N THR A 36 6.36 15.25 -3.10
CA THR A 36 7.16 16.43 -3.43
C THR A 36 6.29 17.69 -3.50
N CYS A 37 6.90 18.86 -3.50
CA CYS A 37 6.24 20.16 -3.70
C CYS A 37 7.27 21.23 -4.14
N ASP A 38 6.77 22.39 -4.57
CA ASP A 38 7.57 23.48 -5.14
C ASP A 38 7.87 24.59 -4.11
N TYR A 39 7.71 24.34 -2.81
CA TYR A 39 8.17 25.26 -1.78
C TYR A 39 9.71 25.30 -1.73
N VAL A 40 10.28 26.50 -1.82
CA VAL A 40 11.72 26.73 -1.60
C VAL A 40 12.06 26.70 -0.11
N GLU A 41 11.14 27.15 0.74
CA GLU A 41 11.34 27.17 2.19
C GLU A 41 11.18 25.76 2.78
N ALA A 42 12.25 25.26 3.41
CA ALA A 42 12.34 23.88 3.90
C ALA A 42 11.21 23.49 4.88
N VAL A 43 10.83 24.38 5.80
CA VAL A 43 9.77 24.10 6.79
C VAL A 43 8.42 23.94 6.09
N ARG A 44 8.05 24.89 5.21
CA ARG A 44 6.79 24.81 4.45
C ARG A 44 6.76 23.61 3.50
N SER A 45 7.89 23.31 2.86
CA SER A 45 8.05 22.14 2.00
C SER A 45 7.77 20.85 2.76
N MET A 46 8.42 20.69 3.93
CA MET A 46 8.24 19.53 4.78
C MET A 46 6.81 19.39 5.28
N THR A 47 6.18 20.48 5.72
CA THR A 47 4.78 20.46 6.16
C THR A 47 3.83 20.05 5.04
N ALA A 48 4.01 20.59 3.83
CA ALA A 48 3.16 20.27 2.68
C ALA A 48 3.31 18.79 2.25
N ILE A 49 4.55 18.30 2.17
CA ILE A 49 4.88 16.90 1.85
C ILE A 49 4.25 15.95 2.87
N ASN A 50 4.42 16.22 4.16
CA ASN A 50 3.84 15.38 5.22
C ASN A 50 2.31 15.38 5.15
N PHE A 51 1.69 16.55 4.92
CA PHE A 51 0.24 16.66 4.85
C PHE A 51 -0.36 15.82 3.71
N VAL A 52 0.19 15.89 2.50
CA VAL A 52 -0.32 15.08 1.37
C VAL A 52 -0.02 13.60 1.57
N ALA A 53 1.15 13.24 2.11
CA ALA A 53 1.53 11.86 2.40
C ALA A 53 0.59 11.24 3.45
N ASP A 54 0.30 11.95 4.54
CA ASP A 54 -0.59 11.49 5.60
C ASP A 54 -2.03 11.35 5.10
N ALA A 55 -2.52 12.32 4.32
CA ALA A 55 -3.85 12.27 3.71
C ALA A 55 -4.01 11.07 2.76
N PHE A 56 -2.98 10.78 1.96
CA PHE A 56 -2.98 9.62 1.07
C PHE A 56 -2.88 8.31 1.88
N ASN A 57 -1.96 8.23 2.84
CA ASN A 57 -1.77 7.04 3.67
C ASN A 57 -3.03 6.67 4.44
N GLY A 58 -3.71 7.63 5.08
CA GLY A 58 -4.96 7.38 5.79
C GLY A 58 -6.07 6.81 4.89
N LYS A 59 -6.17 7.30 3.65
CA LYS A 59 -7.09 6.74 2.65
C LYS A 59 -6.71 5.31 2.28
N VAL A 60 -5.44 5.06 1.95
CA VAL A 60 -5.00 3.72 1.54
C VAL A 60 -5.08 2.72 2.70
N ASP A 61 -4.79 3.11 3.94
CA ASP A 61 -4.94 2.22 5.10
C ASP A 61 -6.39 1.77 5.29
N THR A 62 -7.35 2.70 5.09
CA THR A 62 -8.78 2.37 5.08
C THR A 62 -9.15 1.43 3.93
N VAL A 63 -8.52 1.56 2.76
CA VAL A 63 -8.72 0.63 1.64
C VAL A 63 -8.15 -0.75 1.98
N LEU A 64 -6.94 -0.83 2.54
CA LEU A 64 -6.28 -2.08 2.90
C LEU A 64 -7.02 -2.87 4.00
N THR A 65 -7.73 -2.20 4.91
CA THR A 65 -8.58 -2.89 5.89
C THR A 65 -9.77 -3.62 5.26
N ASN A 66 -10.13 -3.28 4.02
CA ASN A 66 -11.26 -3.87 3.30
C ASN A 66 -10.86 -5.02 2.37
N VAL A 67 -9.60 -5.50 2.39
CA VAL A 67 -9.15 -6.66 1.60
C VAL A 67 -10.00 -7.88 1.93
N LYS A 68 -10.57 -8.48 0.89
CA LYS A 68 -11.40 -9.69 0.92
C LYS A 68 -11.10 -10.52 -0.34
N HIS A 69 -11.65 -11.73 -0.40
CA HIS A 69 -11.62 -12.53 -1.62
C HIS A 69 -12.26 -11.76 -2.80
N ASP A 70 -11.56 -11.69 -3.93
CA ASP A 70 -12.04 -11.15 -5.21
C ASP A 70 -12.41 -9.65 -5.25
N ASN A 71 -11.77 -8.80 -4.44
CA ASN A 71 -12.00 -7.34 -4.49
C ASN A 71 -10.77 -6.49 -4.86
N TYR A 72 -9.67 -7.13 -5.26
CA TYR A 72 -8.41 -6.45 -5.60
C TYR A 72 -8.59 -5.31 -6.60
N GLY A 73 -9.29 -5.55 -7.71
CA GLY A 73 -9.48 -4.54 -8.76
C GLY A 73 -10.18 -3.27 -8.26
N THR A 74 -11.21 -3.43 -7.44
CA THR A 74 -11.94 -2.33 -6.81
C THR A 74 -11.06 -1.55 -5.83
N LEU A 75 -10.33 -2.25 -4.96
CA LEU A 75 -9.42 -1.61 -4.00
C LEU A 75 -8.27 -0.89 -4.71
N ALA A 76 -7.71 -1.48 -5.76
CA ALA A 76 -6.67 -0.85 -6.57
C ALA A 76 -7.17 0.44 -7.24
N GLN A 77 -8.41 0.45 -7.72
CA GLN A 77 -9.02 1.66 -8.26
C GLN A 77 -9.23 2.72 -7.17
N GLN A 78 -9.69 2.34 -5.97
CA GLN A 78 -9.83 3.27 -4.85
C GLN A 78 -8.50 3.92 -4.45
N ILE A 79 -7.38 3.18 -4.49
CA ILE A 79 -6.04 3.74 -4.25
C ILE A 79 -5.67 4.76 -5.34
N LYS A 80 -5.94 4.45 -6.61
CA LYS A 80 -5.69 5.37 -7.73
C LYS A 80 -6.55 6.63 -7.65
N ASP A 81 -7.80 6.50 -7.24
CA ASP A 81 -8.72 7.62 -7.04
C ASP A 81 -8.25 8.50 -5.87
N ALA A 82 -7.81 7.88 -4.77
CA ALA A 82 -7.21 8.59 -3.64
C ALA A 82 -5.94 9.36 -4.06
N TYR A 83 -5.09 8.76 -4.89
CA TYR A 83 -3.90 9.41 -5.45
C TYR A 83 -4.27 10.64 -6.30
N ALA A 84 -5.21 10.47 -7.24
CA ALA A 84 -5.68 11.56 -8.09
C ALA A 84 -6.30 12.70 -7.26
N LEU A 85 -7.13 12.36 -6.27
CA LEU A 85 -7.78 13.32 -5.40
C LEU A 85 -6.77 14.10 -4.55
N VAL A 86 -5.83 13.42 -3.88
CA VAL A 86 -4.83 14.08 -3.03
C VAL A 86 -3.94 15.00 -3.87
N ASN A 87 -3.49 14.56 -5.04
CA ASN A 87 -2.67 15.39 -5.93
C ASN A 87 -3.46 16.60 -6.46
N HIS A 88 -4.75 16.43 -6.77
CA HIS A 88 -5.61 17.55 -7.15
C HIS A 88 -5.77 18.57 -6.00
N LEU A 89 -6.03 18.10 -4.78
CA LEU A 89 -6.17 18.95 -3.59
C LEU A 89 -4.85 19.59 -3.15
N GLY A 90 -3.71 19.00 -3.53
CA GLY A 90 -2.38 19.49 -3.23
C GLY A 90 -1.90 20.64 -4.13
N LYS A 91 -2.53 20.86 -5.31
CA LYS A 91 -2.17 21.94 -6.25
C LYS A 91 -2.03 23.32 -5.61
N PRO A 92 -2.98 23.79 -4.76
CA PRO A 92 -2.86 25.10 -4.10
C PRO A 92 -1.68 25.20 -3.13
N PHE A 93 -1.15 24.06 -2.65
CA PHE A 93 -0.04 23.97 -1.70
C PHE A 93 1.31 23.87 -2.41
N LYS A 94 1.57 24.78 -3.37
CA LYS A 94 2.76 24.74 -4.24
C LYS A 94 2.94 23.38 -4.91
N ASP A 95 1.87 22.90 -5.54
CA ASP A 95 1.86 21.62 -6.26
C ASP A 95 2.36 20.43 -5.42
N ALA A 96 1.94 20.38 -4.14
CA ALA A 96 2.22 19.25 -3.28
C ALA A 96 1.54 18.00 -3.83
N ARG A 97 2.32 16.94 -4.08
CA ARG A 97 1.84 15.75 -4.80
C ARG A 97 2.56 14.50 -4.38
N ILE A 98 1.83 13.38 -4.37
CA ILE A 98 2.35 12.04 -4.23
C ILE A 98 3.11 11.65 -5.50
N LEU A 99 4.28 11.06 -5.31
CA LEU A 99 5.11 10.56 -6.41
C LEU A 99 4.53 9.25 -6.98
N PRO A 100 4.57 9.04 -8.31
CA PRO A 100 4.07 7.80 -8.94
C PRO A 100 4.70 6.52 -8.38
N GLU A 101 5.98 6.59 -7.98
CA GLU A 101 6.71 5.48 -7.38
C GLU A 101 6.10 5.06 -6.04
N TYR A 102 5.55 6.02 -5.29
CA TYR A 102 4.89 5.75 -4.02
C TYR A 102 3.51 5.14 -4.22
N LEU A 103 2.77 5.59 -5.25
CA LEU A 103 1.53 4.93 -5.68
C LEU A 103 1.80 3.46 -6.03
N GLN A 104 2.85 3.19 -6.81
CA GLN A 104 3.22 1.84 -7.20
C GLN A 104 3.56 0.97 -5.97
N ALA A 105 4.34 1.50 -5.03
CA ALA A 105 4.66 0.80 -3.79
C ALA A 105 3.40 0.44 -2.96
N ARG A 106 2.38 1.32 -2.93
CA ARG A 106 1.11 1.05 -2.25
C ARG A 106 0.23 0.04 -2.99
N LEU A 107 0.28 0.00 -4.32
CA LEU A 107 -0.40 -1.03 -5.12
C LEU A 107 0.26 -2.42 -4.97
N GLU A 108 1.58 -2.47 -4.85
CA GLU A 108 2.31 -3.70 -4.51
C GLU A 108 1.95 -4.20 -3.12
N GLU A 109 1.83 -3.30 -2.13
CA GLU A 109 1.39 -3.66 -0.79
C GLU A 109 -0.03 -4.25 -0.81
N LEU A 110 -0.97 -3.65 -1.55
CA LEU A 110 -2.31 -4.20 -1.75
C LEU A 110 -2.27 -5.59 -2.41
N HIS A 111 -1.42 -5.78 -3.41
CA HIS A 111 -1.27 -7.07 -4.10
C HIS A 111 -0.84 -8.16 -3.12
N TRP A 112 0.26 -7.95 -2.40
CA TRP A 112 0.75 -8.94 -1.43
C TRP A 112 -0.18 -9.11 -0.23
N ALA A 113 -0.91 -8.07 0.17
CA ALA A 113 -1.93 -8.19 1.21
C ALA A 113 -3.07 -9.09 0.76
N THR A 114 -3.49 -9.00 -0.49
CA THR A 114 -4.55 -9.84 -1.08
C THR A 114 -4.06 -11.30 -1.19
N VAL A 115 -2.87 -11.52 -1.75
CA VAL A 115 -2.27 -12.87 -1.87
C VAL A 115 -2.12 -13.53 -0.51
N ALA A 116 -1.56 -12.82 0.49
CA ALA A 116 -1.41 -13.36 1.83
C ALA A 116 -2.76 -13.61 2.53
N HIS A 117 -3.77 -12.79 2.26
CA HIS A 117 -5.12 -12.97 2.79
C HIS A 117 -5.81 -14.21 2.21
N GLU A 118 -5.77 -14.39 0.89
CA GLU A 118 -6.33 -15.55 0.20
C GLU A 118 -5.69 -16.85 0.68
N LEU A 119 -4.36 -16.85 0.78
CA LEU A 119 -3.60 -17.97 1.31
C LEU A 119 -4.03 -18.30 2.76
N LYS A 120 -4.10 -17.31 3.65
CA LYS A 120 -4.58 -17.51 5.03
C LYS A 120 -6.01 -18.06 5.10
N MET A 121 -6.89 -17.72 4.15
CA MET A 121 -8.25 -18.27 4.08
C MET A 121 -8.23 -19.75 3.69
N LYS A 122 -7.40 -20.14 2.71
CA LYS A 122 -7.22 -21.55 2.31
C LYS A 122 -6.72 -22.41 3.47
N GLU A 123 -5.72 -21.95 4.23
CA GLU A 123 -5.23 -22.66 5.42
C GLU A 123 -6.34 -22.89 6.46
N ARG A 124 -7.17 -21.87 6.72
CA ARG A 124 -8.30 -21.97 7.65
C ARG A 124 -9.37 -22.94 7.18
N GLU A 125 -9.74 -22.90 5.90
CA GLU A 125 -10.70 -23.83 5.32
C GLU A 125 -10.20 -25.27 5.48
N TRP A 126 -8.94 -25.55 5.10
CA TRP A 126 -8.33 -26.86 5.25
C TRP A 126 -8.30 -27.38 6.70
N THR A 127 -7.97 -26.51 7.65
CA THR A 127 -7.90 -26.89 9.07
C THR A 127 -9.29 -27.23 9.66
N CYS A 128 -10.37 -26.68 9.12
CA CYS A 128 -11.74 -27.01 9.57
C CYS A 128 -12.28 -28.34 9.03
N TYR A 129 -11.63 -28.95 8.02
CA TYR A 129 -12.02 -30.24 7.45
C TYR A 129 -11.28 -31.44 8.06
N ILE A 130 -10.42 -31.21 9.05
CA ILE A 130 -9.65 -32.22 9.81
C ILE A 130 -10.19 -32.29 11.24
#